data_AF-A0A511AU11-F1
#
_entry.id   AF-A0A511AU11-F1
#
_cell.length_a   1.000
_cell.length_b   1.000
_cell.length_c   1.000
_cell.angle_alpha   90.00
_cell.angle_beta   90.00
_cell.angle_gamma   90.00
#
_symmetry.space_group_name_H-M   'P 1'
#
loop_
_entity.id
_entity.type
_entity.pdbx_description
1 polymer ?
#
loop_
_entity_poly.entity_id
_entity_poly.type
_entity_poly.pdbx_seq_one_letter_code
_entity_poly.pdbx_strand_id
1 'polypeptide(L)'
;MSYEDQDFIMRQIKNFAKGIGVLLDLSSLKELLQLEFSIDESLSDRKIESIMYTARVENYINRRILSEEELEKMLGLSPQQVSKLVTTTEKASEEELEELKKISGAGKRLVKNG
;
A
#
# COMPACT_ATOMS: atom_id res chain seq x y z
N MET A 1 8.11 19.19 -10.22
CA MET A 1 8.35 17.86 -10.80
C MET A 1 7.58 17.75 -12.09
N SER A 2 8.17 17.11 -13.10
CA SER A 2 7.44 16.69 -14.29
C SER A 2 6.50 15.51 -13.95
N TYR A 3 5.53 15.24 -14.82
CA TYR A 3 4.67 14.05 -14.68
C TYR A 3 5.48 12.75 -14.71
N GLU A 4 6.56 12.70 -15.50
CA GLU A 4 7.46 11.54 -15.58
C GLU A 4 8.21 11.31 -14.27
N ASP A 5 8.66 12.38 -13.61
CA ASP A 5 9.31 12.29 -12.30
C ASP A 5 8.33 11.74 -11.24
N GLN A 6 7.08 12.20 -11.26
CA GLN A 6 6.05 11.73 -10.33
C GLN A 6 5.74 10.23 -10.52
N ASP A 7 5.60 9.78 -11.76
CA ASP A 7 5.34 8.37 -12.07
C ASP A 7 6.53 7.47 -11.71
N PHE A 8 7.76 7.93 -11.96
CA PHE A 8 8.97 7.23 -11.54
C PHE A 8 9.00 7.06 -10.02
N ILE A 9 8.78 8.15 -9.28
CA ILE A 9 8.74 8.12 -7.81
C ILE A 9 7.64 7.19 -7.31
N MET A 10 6.43 7.24 -7.88
CA MET A 10 5.35 6.33 -7.50
C MET A 10 5.72 4.85 -7.66
N ARG A 11 6.45 4.50 -8.73
CA ARG A 11 6.96 3.14 -8.92
C ARG A 11 7.98 2.76 -7.84
N GLN A 12 8.86 3.68 -7.45
CA GLN A 12 9.83 3.43 -6.38
C GLN A 12 9.14 3.27 -5.03
N ILE A 13 8.16 4.11 -4.70
CA ILE A 13 7.34 3.97 -3.49
C ILE A 13 6.67 2.59 -3.48
N LYS A 14 6.10 2.15 -4.60
CA LYS A 14 5.50 0.81 -4.72
C LYS A 14 6.53 -0.30 -4.52
N ASN A 15 7.72 -0.19 -5.08
CA ASN A 15 8.79 -1.17 -4.90
C ASN A 15 9.26 -1.25 -3.44
N PHE A 16 9.47 -0.11 -2.79
CA PHE A 16 9.79 -0.06 -1.37
C PHE A 16 8.66 -0.65 -0.54
N ALA A 17 7.40 -0.26 -0.79
CA ALA A 17 6.23 -0.76 -0.11
C ALA A 17 6.04 -2.28 -0.25
N LYS A 18 6.37 -2.88 -1.40
CA LYS A 18 6.34 -4.34 -1.62
C LYS A 18 7.51 -5.07 -0.96
N GLY A 19 8.66 -4.42 -0.82
CA GLY A 19 9.85 -4.94 -0.17
C GLY A 19 9.85 -4.68 1.34
N ILE A 20 10.78 -3.84 1.80
CA ILE A 20 10.95 -3.51 3.23
C ILE A 20 9.77 -2.71 3.80
N GLY A 21 9.07 -1.95 2.96
CA GLY A 21 7.98 -1.05 3.32
C GLY A 21 6.72 -1.73 3.82
N VAL A 22 6.56 -3.04 3.59
CA VAL A 22 5.54 -3.86 4.27
C VAL A 22 5.69 -3.72 5.79
N LEU A 23 6.92 -3.53 6.29
CA LEU A 23 7.24 -3.43 7.71
C LEU A 23 7.31 -1.99 8.23
N LEU A 24 7.56 -1.01 7.35
CA LEU A 24 7.80 0.40 7.71
C LEU A 24 6.49 1.19 7.90
N ASP A 25 6.46 2.10 8.86
CA ASP A 25 5.38 3.08 8.93
C ASP A 25 5.54 4.20 7.88
N LEU A 26 4.50 5.04 7.75
CA LEU A 26 4.47 6.13 6.79
C LEU A 26 5.67 7.07 6.96
N SER A 27 6.01 7.43 8.20
CA SER A 27 7.11 8.34 8.51
C SER A 27 8.45 7.76 8.06
N SER A 28 8.72 6.50 8.38
CA SER A 28 9.94 5.80 7.97
C SER A 28 10.06 5.69 6.44
N LEU A 29 8.93 5.44 5.76
CA LEU A 29 8.91 5.39 4.30
C LEU A 29 9.16 6.78 3.69
N LYS A 30 8.57 7.84 4.25
CA LYS A 30 8.80 9.23 3.81
C LYS A 30 10.27 9.64 3.99
N GLU A 31 10.87 9.34 5.14
CA GLU A 31 12.28 9.61 5.39
C GLU A 31 13.17 8.88 4.37
N LEU A 32 12.89 7.60 4.10
CA LEU A 32 13.66 6.83 3.12
C LEU A 32 13.53 7.40 1.70
N LEU A 33 12.32 7.83 1.32
CA LEU A 33 12.07 8.46 0.02
C LEU A 33 12.77 9.83 -0.10
N GLN A 34 12.80 10.62 0.97
CA GLN A 34 13.55 11.87 1.02
C GLN A 34 15.06 11.62 0.89
N LEU A 35 15.60 10.61 1.59
CA LEU A 35 17.01 10.26 1.54
C LEU A 35 17.46 9.77 0.16
N GLU A 36 16.68 8.88 -0.46
CA GLU A 36 17.07 8.22 -1.71
C GLU A 36 16.84 9.09 -2.95
N PHE A 37 15.76 9.88 -2.96
CA PHE A 37 15.31 10.59 -4.17
C PHE A 37 15.26 12.10 -4.01
N SER A 38 15.66 12.66 -2.85
CA SER A 38 15.55 14.10 -2.56
C SER A 38 14.16 14.67 -2.86
N ILE A 39 13.12 13.86 -2.62
CA ILE A 39 11.73 14.22 -2.94
C ILE A 39 11.29 15.32 -2.00
N ASP A 40 10.92 16.47 -2.57
CA ASP A 40 10.26 17.56 -1.86
C ASP A 40 8.84 17.12 -1.42
N GLU A 41 8.34 17.65 -0.29
CA GLU A 41 7.13 17.23 0.47
C GLU A 41 5.81 17.17 -0.32
N SER A 42 5.84 17.50 -1.61
CA SER A 42 4.71 17.51 -2.55
C SER A 42 3.94 16.18 -2.72
N LEU A 43 4.47 15.05 -2.24
CA LEU A 43 3.73 13.79 -2.25
C LEU A 43 2.80 13.72 -1.05
N SER A 44 1.50 13.87 -1.32
CA SER A 44 0.47 13.76 -0.29
C SER A 44 0.59 12.44 0.46
N ASP A 45 0.61 12.53 1.80
CA ASP A 45 0.59 11.39 2.71
C ASP A 45 -0.46 10.35 2.31
N ARG A 46 -1.67 10.79 1.93
CA ARG A 46 -2.75 9.91 1.47
C ARG A 46 -2.35 9.04 0.27
N LYS A 47 -1.54 9.58 -0.64
CA LYS A 47 -1.07 8.87 -1.83
C LYS A 47 -0.03 7.81 -1.46
N ILE A 48 0.87 8.15 -0.53
CA ILE A 48 1.86 7.21 -0.01
C ILE A 48 1.18 6.10 0.80
N GLU A 49 0.24 6.46 1.68
CA GLU A 49 -0.53 5.51 2.48
C GLU A 49 -1.27 4.51 1.60
N SER A 50 -1.96 4.98 0.55
CA SER A 50 -2.66 4.09 -0.37
C SER A 50 -1.72 3.07 -1.01
N ILE A 51 -0.57 3.49 -1.52
CA ILE A 51 0.42 2.57 -2.11
C ILE A 51 0.93 1.58 -1.06
N MET A 52 1.22 2.07 0.15
CA MET A 52 1.76 1.26 1.24
C MET A 52 0.79 0.17 1.70
N TYR A 53 -0.46 0.53 1.99
CA TYR A 53 -1.44 -0.43 2.51
C TYR A 53 -1.94 -1.40 1.43
N THR A 54 -2.05 -0.94 0.18
CA THR A 54 -2.31 -1.84 -0.95
C THR A 54 -1.19 -2.88 -1.10
N ALA A 55 0.08 -2.46 -1.05
CA ALA A 55 1.21 -3.40 -1.15
C ALA A 55 1.26 -4.41 0.02
N ARG A 56 0.86 -4.00 1.22
CA ARG A 56 0.73 -4.91 2.37
C ARG A 56 -0.33 -5.97 2.17
N VAL A 57 -1.49 -5.56 1.69
CA VAL A 57 -2.60 -6.49 1.44
C VAL A 57 -2.28 -7.44 0.29
N GLU A 58 -1.63 -6.97 -0.77
CA GLU A 58 -1.07 -7.82 -1.82
C GLU A 58 -0.06 -8.84 -1.24
N ASN A 59 0.79 -8.42 -0.29
CA ASN A 59 1.70 -9.33 0.40
C ASN A 59 0.96 -10.40 1.21
N TYR A 60 -0.13 -10.04 1.91
CA TYR A 60 -0.95 -11.00 2.64
C TYR A 60 -1.61 -12.02 1.71
N ILE A 61 -2.08 -11.59 0.54
CA ILE A 61 -2.61 -12.48 -0.49
C ILE A 61 -1.54 -13.45 -0.99
N ASN A 62 -0.37 -12.92 -1.37
CA ASN A 62 0.75 -13.74 -1.86
C ASN A 62 1.24 -14.75 -0.81
N ARG A 63 1.15 -14.41 0.48
CA ARG A 63 1.49 -15.29 1.61
C ARG A 63 0.35 -16.21 2.04
N ARG A 64 -0.80 -16.18 1.36
CA ARG A 64 -2.02 -16.93 1.70
C ARG A 64 -2.55 -16.67 3.13
N ILE A 65 -2.29 -15.47 3.65
CA ILE A 65 -2.82 -15.00 4.95
C ILE A 65 -4.25 -14.45 4.77
N LEU A 66 -4.54 -13.91 3.59
CA LEU A 66 -5.83 -13.37 3.18
C LEU A 66 -6.10 -13.85 1.74
N SER A 67 -7.34 -14.17 1.40
CA SER A 67 -7.75 -14.42 0.01
C SER A 67 -8.34 -13.18 -0.65
N GLU A 68 -8.34 -13.14 -1.99
CA GLU A 68 -8.99 -12.05 -2.73
C GLU A 68 -10.50 -12.00 -2.44
N GLU A 69 -11.17 -13.15 -2.30
CA GLU A 69 -12.60 -13.24 -1.96
C GLU A 69 -12.92 -12.68 -0.55
N GLU A 70 -12.01 -12.87 0.42
CA GLU A 70 -12.15 -12.26 1.74
C GLU A 70 -11.99 -10.75 1.65
N LEU A 71 -11.02 -10.27 0.85
CA LEU A 71 -10.80 -8.84 0.63
C LEU A 71 -11.99 -8.18 -0.08
N GLU A 72 -12.57 -8.83 -1.09
CA GLU A 72 -13.81 -8.40 -1.76
C GLU A 72 -14.93 -8.16 -0.75
N LYS A 73 -15.16 -9.12 0.14
CA LYS A 73 -16.20 -9.03 1.19
C LYS A 73 -15.91 -7.93 2.21
N MET A 74 -14.64 -7.77 2.60
CA MET A 74 -14.25 -6.74 3.57
C MET A 74 -14.37 -5.33 3.02
N LEU A 75 -14.07 -5.14 1.73
CA LEU A 75 -14.11 -3.82 1.09
C LEU A 75 -15.44 -3.54 0.36
N GLY A 76 -16.32 -4.53 0.23
CA GLY A 76 -17.54 -4.39 -0.58
C GLY A 76 -17.26 -4.17 -2.07
N LEU A 77 -16.12 -4.64 -2.56
CA LEU A 77 -15.63 -4.42 -3.93
C LEU A 77 -15.89 -5.65 -4.81
N SER A 78 -16.09 -5.43 -6.11
CA SER A 78 -16.11 -6.50 -7.09
C SER A 78 -14.72 -7.12 -7.29
N PRO A 79 -14.63 -8.37 -7.80
CA PRO A 79 -13.35 -9.01 -8.12
C PRO A 79 -12.46 -8.17 -9.03
N GLN A 80 -13.06 -7.47 -10.01
CA GLN A 80 -12.32 -6.59 -10.93
C GLN A 80 -11.75 -5.37 -10.20
N GLN A 81 -12.46 -4.80 -9.23
CA GLN A 81 -11.98 -3.67 -8.43
C GLN A 81 -10.86 -4.10 -7.49
N VAL A 82 -10.99 -5.26 -6.84
CA VAL A 82 -9.92 -5.81 -6.00
C VAL A 82 -8.67 -6.10 -6.82
N SER A 83 -8.82 -6.76 -7.96
CA SER A 83 -7.70 -7.04 -8.88
C SER A 83 -6.99 -5.74 -9.30
N LYS A 84 -7.75 -4.70 -9.66
CA LYS A 84 -7.18 -3.38 -9.97
C LYS A 84 -6.46 -2.76 -8.79
N LEU A 85 -7.08 -2.78 -7.61
CA LEU A 85 -6.52 -2.23 -6.39
C LEU A 85 -5.17 -2.86 -6.08
N VAL A 86 -5.05 -4.21 -6.12
CA VAL A 86 -3.81 -4.90 -5.75
C VAL A 86 -2.74 -4.92 -6.84
N THR A 87 -3.12 -4.90 -8.13
CA THR A 87 -2.16 -5.01 -9.23
C THR A 87 -1.68 -3.67 -9.77
N THR A 88 -2.51 -2.63 -9.72
CA THR A 88 -2.21 -1.33 -10.33
C THR A 88 -1.62 -0.32 -9.34
N THR A 89 -1.38 0.91 -9.78
CA THR A 89 -1.09 2.07 -8.91
C THR A 89 -2.33 2.91 -8.67
N GLU A 90 -3.54 2.38 -8.95
CA GLU A 90 -4.78 3.09 -8.63
C GLU A 90 -4.83 3.41 -7.15
N LYS A 91 -5.34 4.62 -6.88
CA LYS A 91 -5.48 5.15 -5.54
C LYS A 91 -6.75 4.58 -4.93
N ALA A 92 -6.60 3.99 -3.74
CA ALA A 92 -7.73 3.60 -2.92
C ALA A 92 -8.59 4.84 -2.58
N SER A 93 -9.90 4.69 -2.58
CA SER A 93 -10.81 5.67 -2.01
C SER A 93 -10.53 5.87 -0.52
N GLU A 94 -11.09 6.92 0.08
CA GLU A 94 -10.87 7.20 1.50
C GLU A 94 -11.43 6.08 2.39
N GLU A 95 -12.59 5.55 2.04
CA GLU A 95 -13.22 4.42 2.73
C GLU A 95 -12.40 3.13 2.57
N GLU A 96 -11.94 2.83 1.35
CA GLU A 96 -11.06 1.68 1.08
C GLU A 96 -9.75 1.79 1.85
N LEU A 97 -9.14 2.98 1.90
CA LEU A 97 -7.88 3.20 2.61
C LEU A 97 -8.01 2.92 4.11
N GLU A 98 -9.11 3.33 4.73
CA GLU A 98 -9.36 3.06 6.15
C GLU A 98 -9.58 1.58 6.44
N GLU A 99 -10.24 0.84 5.55
CA GLU A 99 -10.35 -0.61 5.68
C GLU A 99 -9.01 -1.34 5.45
N LEU A 100 -8.23 -0.93 4.46
CA LEU A 100 -6.89 -1.47 4.21
C LEU A 100 -5.95 -1.24 5.41
N LYS A 101 -6.07 -0.09 6.09
CA LYS A 101 -5.36 0.20 7.35
C LYS A 101 -5.73 -0.79 8.45
N LYS A 102 -7.03 -1.07 8.63
CA LYS A 102 -7.52 -2.03 9.63
C LYS A 102 -7.01 -3.45 9.35
N ILE A 103 -7.12 -3.91 8.10
CA ILE A 103 -6.63 -5.23 7.65
C ILE A 103 -5.12 -5.36 7.91
N SER A 104 -4.36 -4.34 7.51
CA SER A 104 -2.91 -4.28 7.70
C SER A 104 -2.51 -4.29 9.18
N GLY A 105 -3.23 -3.56 10.02
CA GLY A 105 -3.04 -3.54 11.48
C GLY A 105 -3.42 -4.86 12.16
N ALA A 106 -4.48 -5.51 11.70
CA ALA A 106 -4.92 -6.82 12.20
C ALA A 106 -3.95 -7.94 11.81
N GLY A 107 -3.40 -7.93 10.59
CA GLY A 107 -2.37 -8.88 10.14
C GLY A 107 -1.09 -8.81 10.99
N LYS A 108 -0.69 -7.62 11.47
CA LYS A 108 0.42 -7.45 12.43
C LYS A 108 0.22 -8.21 13.75
N ARG A 109 -1.04 -8.43 14.18
CA ARG A 109 -1.37 -9.21 15.39
C ARG A 109 -1.39 -10.72 15.13
N LEU A 110 -1.75 -11.15 13.92
CA LEU A 110 -1.76 -12.55 13.53
C LEU A 110 -0.34 -13.10 13.32
N VAL A 111 0.57 -12.31 12.71
CA VAL A 111 1.97 -12.72 12.49
C VAL A 111 2.80 -12.76 13.79
N LYS A 112 2.41 -12.04 14.85
CA LYS A 112 3.12 -12.05 16.15
C LYS A 112 2.80 -13.27 17.03
N ASN A 113 1.80 -14.07 16.69
CA ASN A 113 1.37 -15.23 17.47
C ASN A 113 1.61 -16.58 16.75
N GLY A 114 2.42 -16.58 15.70
CA GLY A 114 2.80 -17.78 14.93
C GLY A 114 4.28 -18.07 15.02
#